data_AF-A0A524FM67-F1
#
_entry.id   AF-A0A524FM67-F1
#
_cell.length_a   1.000
_cell.length_b   1.000
_cell.length_c   1.000
_cell.angle_alpha   90.00
_cell.angle_beta   90.00
_cell.angle_gamma   90.00
#
_symmetry.space_group_name_H-M   'P 1'
#
loop_
_entity.id
_entity.type
_entity.pdbx_description
1 polymer ?
#
loop_
_entity_poly.entity_id
_entity_poly.type
_entity_poly.pdbx_seq_one_letter_code
_entity_poly.pdbx_strand_id
1 'polypeptide(L)'
;MELKMKAVTLFAITLFMSSALVLSSALISLPSGDITDTSTPASTKGLGSRLTPVSILVYNQFSDLDGEFINTIDAIERTYGPQFEYENLTDYRNLASKLPGSDILLITELETATMTNITAIAATWSGTLSSFVSNGGNVIMLDHRQDIDAPGAHLYNETGLLSFTGIGDYNPIGSLSTAYLVNSSNALGQGLPASFASSNGMISIQTTDGITVVDDGADAIVVQKIMGRGNIVYLGFDYYAATTEIDTIFGNAIRLHRHIVFDGSHGQPMVLASELASFGADLITNRFAVSSISAFDTDYLIACDVLVITRAVSDYTATEVDFV
;
A
#
# COMPACT_ATOMS: atom_id res chain seq x y z
N MET A 1 -0.44 22.87 24.23
CA MET A 1 -0.27 21.93 23.09
C MET A 1 1.19 21.54 22.90
N GLU A 2 2.15 22.46 23.05
CA GLU A 2 3.61 22.20 22.99
C GLU A 2 4.15 21.18 24.01
N LEU A 3 3.51 21.00 25.17
CA LEU A 3 3.99 20.06 26.20
C LEU A 3 3.89 18.58 25.76
N LYS A 4 2.95 18.24 24.88
CA LYS A 4 2.73 16.85 24.43
C LYS A 4 3.73 16.43 23.35
N MET A 5 4.13 17.36 22.49
CA MET A 5 5.12 17.11 21.42
C MET A 5 6.54 16.93 21.99
N LYS A 6 6.89 17.68 23.04
CA LYS A 6 8.15 17.50 23.77
C LYS A 6 8.22 16.16 24.51
N ALA A 7 7.09 15.67 25.04
CA ALA A 7 7.03 14.37 25.71
C ALA A 7 7.20 13.19 24.73
N VAL A 8 6.58 13.27 23.54
CA VAL A 8 6.73 12.23 22.49
C VAL A 8 8.15 12.22 21.91
N THR A 9 8.74 13.39 21.70
CA THR A 9 10.14 13.52 21.22
C THR A 9 11.13 12.99 22.27
N LEU A 10 10.91 13.32 23.55
CA LEU A 10 11.72 12.80 24.64
C LEU A 10 11.55 11.29 24.80
N PHE A 11 10.35 10.75 24.61
CA PHE A 11 10.09 9.30 24.63
C PHE A 11 10.80 8.57 23.49
N ALA A 12 10.77 9.11 22.26
CA ALA A 12 11.49 8.54 21.11
C ALA A 12 13.03 8.58 21.31
N ILE A 13 13.57 9.68 21.84
CA ILE A 13 15.00 9.78 22.18
C ILE A 13 15.36 8.79 23.29
N THR A 14 14.50 8.63 24.30
CA THR A 14 14.74 7.69 25.41
C THR A 14 14.61 6.23 24.96
N LEU A 15 13.74 5.92 23.99
CA LEU A 15 13.60 4.61 23.37
C LEU A 15 14.86 4.24 22.57
N PHE A 16 15.40 5.18 21.80
CA PHE A 16 16.67 5.00 21.07
C PHE A 16 17.90 4.93 21.98
N MET A 17 17.89 5.64 23.12
CA MET A 17 18.97 5.59 24.10
C MET A 17 18.92 4.34 25.00
N SER A 18 17.73 3.76 25.20
CA SER A 18 17.55 2.55 26.01
C SER A 18 17.77 1.25 25.24
N SER A 19 17.60 1.25 23.91
CA SER A 19 18.05 0.14 23.06
C SER A 19 19.59 0.04 22.95
N ALA A 20 20.31 1.11 23.26
CA ALA A 20 21.77 1.10 23.39
C ALA A 20 22.29 0.52 24.72
N LEU A 21 21.40 0.20 25.67
CA LEU A 21 21.77 -0.26 27.03
C LEU A 21 21.79 -1.79 27.19
N VAL A 22 21.54 -2.55 26.13
CA VAL A 22 21.75 -4.00 26.12
C VAL A 22 22.74 -4.34 25.03
N LEU A 23 24.03 -4.10 25.28
CA LEU A 23 25.16 -4.88 24.77
C LEU A 23 26.43 -4.45 25.51
N SER A 24 27.24 -5.45 25.83
CA SER A 24 28.56 -5.40 26.44
C SER A 24 29.40 -4.16 26.09
N SER A 25 30.19 -3.73 27.06
CA SER A 25 31.27 -2.74 27.00
C SER A 25 32.23 -2.91 25.80
N ALA A 26 31.80 -2.50 24.62
CA ALA A 26 32.66 -2.09 23.52
C ALA A 26 32.49 -0.57 23.43
N LEU A 27 33.54 0.16 23.80
CA LEU A 27 33.64 1.59 23.58
C LEU A 27 33.64 1.82 22.06
N ILE A 28 32.47 2.09 21.49
CA ILE A 28 32.36 2.63 20.13
C ILE A 28 32.92 4.04 20.21
N SER A 29 34.17 4.25 19.79
CA SER A 29 34.67 5.59 19.54
C SER A 29 34.01 6.09 18.27
N LEU A 30 33.01 6.96 18.41
CA LEU A 30 32.51 7.72 17.27
C LEU A 30 33.64 8.65 16.82
N PRO A 31 34.07 8.61 15.54
CA PRO A 31 35.05 9.57 15.05
C PRO A 31 34.47 10.98 15.17
N SER A 32 35.16 11.84 15.91
CA SER A 32 34.79 13.26 16.11
C SER A 32 35.15 14.11 14.89
N GLY A 33 34.73 13.67 13.70
CA GLY A 33 34.75 14.54 12.52
C GLY A 33 33.69 15.62 12.71
N ASP A 34 34.03 16.87 12.39
CA ASP A 34 33.03 17.94 12.29
C ASP A 34 31.91 17.47 11.35
N ILE A 35 30.75 17.13 11.92
CA ILE A 35 29.53 16.90 11.14
C ILE A 35 29.11 18.27 10.64
N THR A 36 29.62 18.68 9.49
CA THR A 36 28.99 19.74 8.72
C THR A 36 27.64 19.19 8.29
N ASP A 37 26.58 19.59 8.99
CA ASP A 37 25.20 19.24 8.65
C ASP A 37 24.85 19.87 7.30
N THR A 38 25.23 19.16 6.24
CA THR A 38 24.85 19.43 4.86
C THR A 38 23.60 18.62 4.48
N SER A 39 22.90 18.04 5.47
CA SER A 39 21.72 17.24 5.19
C SER A 39 20.61 18.15 4.66
N THR A 40 20.24 17.95 3.40
CA THR A 40 19.01 18.51 2.85
C THR A 40 17.84 17.73 3.44
N PRO A 41 16.82 18.41 4.02
CA PRO A 41 15.64 17.72 4.53
C PRO A 41 15.03 16.80 3.47
N ALA A 42 14.70 15.58 3.85
CA ALA A 42 13.97 14.65 3.00
C ALA A 42 12.64 15.30 2.57
N SER A 43 12.53 15.61 1.27
CA SER A 43 11.34 16.13 0.58
C SER A 43 10.81 17.51 1.01
N THR A 44 10.63 18.40 0.02
CA THR A 44 9.92 19.68 0.14
C THR A 44 8.40 19.53 0.26
N LYS A 45 7.83 18.34 0.01
CA LYS A 45 6.53 17.97 0.59
C LYS A 45 6.81 17.66 2.06
N GLY A 46 6.79 18.69 2.89
CA GLY A 46 7.01 18.54 4.32
C GLY A 46 6.03 17.53 4.92
N LEU A 47 6.47 16.81 5.96
CA LEU A 47 5.63 15.87 6.73
C LEU A 47 4.30 16.49 7.23
N GLY A 48 4.16 17.82 7.19
CA GLY A 48 2.93 18.53 7.54
C GLY A 48 1.71 18.19 6.66
N SER A 49 1.88 17.85 5.38
CA SER A 49 0.77 17.38 4.53
C SER A 49 0.39 15.92 4.77
N ARG A 50 1.05 15.23 5.72
CA ARG A 50 0.73 13.86 6.13
C ARG A 50 0.03 13.78 7.48
N LEU A 51 -0.24 14.95 8.08
CA LEU A 51 -1.13 15.13 9.22
C LEU A 51 -2.52 15.61 8.78
N THR A 52 -2.71 15.85 7.48
CA THR A 52 -4.03 16.10 6.89
C THR A 52 -4.73 14.77 6.63
N PRO A 53 -6.08 14.73 6.66
CA PRO A 53 -6.85 13.58 6.18
C PRO A 53 -6.33 13.11 4.82
N VAL A 54 -6.32 11.79 4.59
CA VAL A 54 -5.97 11.24 3.27
C VAL A 54 -6.98 11.70 2.23
N SER A 55 -6.51 12.18 1.09
CA SER A 55 -7.36 12.63 -0.02
C SER A 55 -7.53 11.54 -1.06
N ILE A 56 -8.78 11.10 -1.28
CA ILE A 56 -9.10 9.98 -2.18
C ILE A 56 -10.00 10.48 -3.31
N LEU A 57 -9.54 10.37 -4.55
CA LEU A 57 -10.43 10.47 -5.71
C LEU A 57 -11.06 9.10 -5.95
N VAL A 58 -12.39 9.00 -5.86
CA VAL A 58 -13.12 7.73 -6.02
C VAL A 58 -13.80 7.71 -7.37
N TYR A 59 -13.38 6.81 -8.26
CA TYR A 59 -14.05 6.59 -9.54
C TYR A 59 -15.16 5.57 -9.41
N ASN A 60 -16.40 6.02 -9.61
CA ASN A 60 -17.62 5.22 -9.40
C ASN A 60 -18.66 5.38 -10.52
N GLN A 61 -18.24 5.74 -11.73
CA GLN A 61 -19.15 5.98 -12.85
C GLN A 61 -19.99 4.74 -13.24
N PHE A 62 -19.47 3.53 -12.97
CA PHE A 62 -20.08 2.26 -13.40
C PHE A 62 -20.34 1.28 -12.23
N SER A 63 -20.22 1.74 -10.99
CA SER A 63 -20.39 0.91 -9.79
C SER A 63 -21.86 0.85 -9.33
N ASP A 64 -22.22 -0.16 -8.53
CA ASP A 64 -23.47 -0.12 -7.77
C ASP A 64 -23.37 0.91 -6.63
N LEU A 65 -24.11 2.00 -6.75
CA LEU A 65 -24.11 3.08 -5.76
C LEU A 65 -24.98 2.78 -4.53
N ASP A 66 -25.88 1.79 -4.60
CA ASP A 66 -26.82 1.47 -3.52
C ASP A 66 -26.35 0.28 -2.65
N GLY A 67 -25.28 -0.42 -3.05
CA GLY A 67 -24.71 -1.57 -2.35
C GLY A 67 -23.20 -1.46 -2.10
N GLU A 68 -22.41 -2.02 -3.01
CA GLU A 68 -20.96 -2.22 -2.95
C GLU A 68 -20.19 -0.92 -2.74
N PHE A 69 -20.63 0.17 -3.38
CA PHE A 69 -20.04 1.48 -3.16
C PHE A 69 -20.17 1.93 -1.70
N ILE A 70 -21.34 1.75 -1.07
CA ILE A 70 -21.55 2.10 0.34
C ILE A 70 -20.65 1.24 1.22
N ASN A 71 -20.60 -0.08 0.98
CA ASN A 71 -19.73 -0.99 1.72
C ASN A 71 -18.25 -0.60 1.61
N THR A 72 -17.83 -0.15 0.42
CA THR A 72 -16.47 0.32 0.17
C THR A 72 -16.17 1.57 1.00
N ILE A 73 -17.04 2.59 0.96
CA ILE A 73 -16.85 3.82 1.74
C ILE A 73 -16.90 3.54 3.25
N ASP A 74 -17.80 2.69 3.71
CA ASP A 74 -17.88 2.25 5.10
C ASP A 74 -16.60 1.53 5.55
N ALA A 75 -15.94 0.79 4.67
CA ALA A 75 -14.64 0.16 4.96
C ALA A 75 -13.52 1.19 5.15
N ILE A 76 -13.53 2.28 4.37
CA ILE A 76 -12.61 3.41 4.57
C ILE A 76 -12.89 4.06 5.93
N GLU A 77 -14.16 4.33 6.25
CA GLU A 77 -14.54 4.96 7.53
C GLU A 77 -14.16 4.07 8.72
N ARG A 78 -14.32 2.75 8.63
CA ARG A 78 -13.87 1.83 9.69
C ARG A 78 -12.35 1.83 9.87
N THR A 79 -11.60 2.10 8.81
CA THR A 79 -10.12 2.16 8.84
C THR A 79 -9.60 3.51 9.33
N TYR A 80 -10.18 4.62 8.88
CA TYR A 80 -9.67 5.98 9.11
C TYR A 80 -10.49 6.80 10.11
N GLY A 81 -11.72 6.38 10.40
CA GLY A 81 -12.72 7.23 11.05
C GLY A 81 -12.94 8.50 10.22
N PRO A 82 -13.06 9.69 10.85
CA PRO A 82 -13.27 10.94 10.14
C PRO A 82 -11.99 11.51 9.47
N GLN A 83 -10.90 10.74 9.39
CA GLN A 83 -9.59 11.21 8.91
C GLN A 83 -9.30 10.86 7.45
N PHE A 84 -10.33 10.97 6.61
CA PHE A 84 -10.21 10.94 5.16
C PHE A 84 -11.18 11.95 4.54
N GLU A 85 -10.85 12.41 3.35
CA GLU A 85 -11.73 13.17 2.49
C GLU A 85 -11.77 12.47 1.14
N TYR A 86 -12.94 12.44 0.50
CA TYR A 86 -13.06 11.89 -0.83
C TYR A 86 -13.89 12.75 -1.76
N GLU A 87 -13.54 12.69 -3.04
CA GLU A 87 -14.30 13.31 -4.13
C GLU A 87 -14.66 12.23 -5.14
N ASN A 88 -15.90 12.27 -5.66
CA ASN A 88 -16.30 11.34 -6.71
C ASN A 88 -15.88 11.83 -8.10
N LEU A 89 -15.28 10.92 -8.87
CA LEU A 89 -15.07 11.00 -10.30
C LEU A 89 -16.17 10.19 -11.00
N THR A 90 -17.25 10.85 -11.38
CA THR A 90 -18.40 10.22 -12.06
C THR A 90 -18.32 10.26 -13.59
N ASP A 91 -17.23 10.81 -14.13
CA ASP A 91 -16.97 10.89 -15.57
C ASP A 91 -15.46 10.74 -15.81
N TYR A 92 -15.06 9.62 -16.41
CA TYR A 92 -13.67 9.27 -16.64
C TYR A 92 -12.88 10.35 -17.40
N ARG A 93 -13.55 11.18 -18.21
CA ARG A 93 -12.91 12.25 -18.99
C ARG A 93 -12.33 13.37 -18.12
N ASN A 94 -12.77 13.46 -16.86
CA ASN A 94 -12.33 14.48 -15.91
C ASN A 94 -11.16 14.04 -15.03
N LEU A 95 -10.57 12.85 -15.24
CA LEU A 95 -9.48 12.35 -14.39
C LEU A 95 -8.33 13.37 -14.30
N ALA A 96 -7.84 13.87 -15.43
CA ALA A 96 -6.68 14.75 -15.47
C ALA A 96 -6.87 16.08 -14.71
N SER A 97 -8.11 16.56 -14.57
CA SER A 97 -8.41 17.79 -13.84
C SER A 97 -8.73 17.56 -12.35
N LYS A 98 -9.25 16.39 -11.99
CA LYS A 98 -9.64 16.05 -10.61
C LYS A 98 -8.56 15.30 -9.81
N LEU A 99 -7.69 14.55 -10.48
CA LEU A 99 -6.63 13.77 -9.83
C LEU A 99 -5.54 14.61 -9.16
N PRO A 100 -5.13 15.79 -9.67
CA PRO A 100 -4.11 16.60 -9.00
C PRO A 100 -4.51 16.98 -7.58
N GLY A 101 -3.67 16.62 -6.61
CA GLY A 101 -3.88 16.92 -5.19
C GLY A 101 -4.41 15.74 -4.37
N SER A 102 -4.92 14.69 -5.01
CA SER A 102 -5.28 13.44 -4.35
C SER A 102 -4.04 12.61 -4.01
N ASP A 103 -4.09 11.86 -2.92
CA ASP A 103 -3.08 10.87 -2.56
C ASP A 103 -3.37 9.53 -3.25
N ILE A 104 -4.66 9.23 -3.43
CA ILE A 104 -5.15 7.94 -3.91
C ILE A 104 -6.18 8.16 -5.01
N LEU A 105 -6.08 7.38 -6.09
CA LEU A 105 -7.19 7.07 -6.97
C LEU A 105 -7.74 5.69 -6.58
N LEU A 106 -8.95 5.67 -6.02
CA LEU A 106 -9.69 4.45 -5.77
C LEU A 106 -10.63 4.22 -6.95
N ILE A 107 -10.44 3.12 -7.66
CA ILE A 107 -11.36 2.64 -8.68
C ILE A 107 -12.21 1.57 -8.02
N THR A 108 -13.48 1.89 -7.78
CA THR A 108 -14.44 0.89 -7.30
C THR A 108 -14.78 -0.08 -8.41
N GLU A 109 -15.49 -1.14 -8.08
CA GLU A 109 -15.94 -2.12 -9.07
C GLU A 109 -16.67 -1.47 -10.28
N LEU A 110 -16.48 -2.06 -11.45
CA LEU A 110 -16.99 -1.55 -12.73
C LEU A 110 -18.18 -2.39 -13.21
N GLU A 111 -19.19 -2.59 -12.36
CA GLU A 111 -20.30 -3.53 -12.54
C GLU A 111 -21.02 -3.38 -13.89
N THR A 112 -21.33 -2.13 -14.27
CA THR A 112 -22.11 -1.83 -15.47
C THR A 112 -21.24 -1.43 -16.68
N ALA A 113 -19.92 -1.52 -16.56
CA ALA A 113 -19.02 -1.14 -17.64
C ALA A 113 -19.03 -2.19 -18.76
N THR A 114 -19.01 -1.72 -20.01
CA THR A 114 -18.74 -2.59 -21.18
C THR A 114 -17.26 -2.56 -21.56
N MET A 115 -16.76 -3.55 -22.34
CA MET A 115 -15.38 -3.49 -22.86
C MET A 115 -15.12 -2.22 -23.68
N THR A 116 -16.11 -1.71 -24.40
CA THR A 116 -16.00 -0.40 -25.08
C THR A 116 -15.78 0.74 -24.09
N ASN A 117 -16.42 0.70 -22.92
CA ASN A 117 -16.16 1.67 -21.86
C ASN A 117 -14.74 1.51 -21.32
N ILE A 118 -14.30 0.30 -21.00
CA ILE A 118 -12.95 0.02 -20.50
C ILE A 118 -11.88 0.55 -21.45
N THR A 119 -11.97 0.26 -22.75
CA THR A 119 -11.01 0.77 -23.74
C THR A 119 -11.04 2.30 -23.85
N ALA A 120 -12.21 2.94 -23.76
CA ALA A 120 -12.29 4.40 -23.78
C ALA A 120 -11.69 5.05 -22.52
N ILE A 121 -11.91 4.44 -21.35
CA ILE A 121 -11.33 4.86 -20.07
C ILE A 121 -9.81 4.72 -20.14
N ALA A 122 -9.30 3.53 -20.50
CA ALA A 122 -7.88 3.25 -20.58
C ALA A 122 -7.16 4.23 -21.49
N ALA A 123 -7.66 4.43 -22.72
CA ALA A 123 -7.09 5.39 -23.67
C ALA A 123 -7.02 6.82 -23.13
N THR A 124 -7.96 7.22 -22.27
CA THR A 124 -7.97 8.54 -21.63
C THR A 124 -7.01 8.61 -20.44
N TRP A 125 -6.79 7.49 -19.76
CA TRP A 125 -6.13 7.44 -18.45
C TRP A 125 -4.65 7.08 -18.49
N SER A 126 -4.17 6.27 -19.43
CA SER A 126 -2.83 5.64 -19.37
C SER A 126 -1.69 6.62 -19.05
N GLY A 127 -1.64 7.77 -19.73
CA GLY A 127 -0.61 8.79 -19.49
C GLY A 127 -0.76 9.49 -18.15
N THR A 128 -1.99 9.78 -17.74
CA THR A 128 -2.30 10.43 -16.46
C THR A 128 -1.96 9.52 -15.29
N LEU A 129 -2.34 8.24 -15.35
CA LEU A 129 -2.07 7.28 -14.28
C LEU A 129 -0.59 6.97 -14.14
N SER A 130 0.12 6.75 -15.25
CA SER A 130 1.57 6.51 -15.21
C SER A 130 2.31 7.67 -14.55
N SER A 131 1.94 8.91 -14.88
CA SER A 131 2.50 10.11 -14.26
C SER A 131 2.13 10.23 -12.78
N PHE A 132 0.86 9.98 -12.43
CA PHE A 132 0.38 10.05 -11.05
C PHE A 132 1.14 9.08 -10.14
N VAL A 133 1.22 7.81 -10.55
CA VAL A 133 1.91 6.76 -9.79
C VAL A 133 3.41 7.06 -9.68
N SER A 134 4.06 7.43 -10.80
CA SER A 134 5.49 7.76 -10.79
C SER A 134 5.83 8.90 -9.81
N ASN A 135 4.88 9.82 -9.57
CA ASN A 135 5.03 10.96 -8.67
C ASN A 135 4.56 10.68 -7.22
N GLY A 136 4.24 9.43 -6.89
CA GLY A 136 3.90 9.02 -5.52
C GLY A 136 2.42 8.88 -5.23
N GLY A 137 1.55 8.98 -6.24
CA GLY A 137 0.14 8.64 -6.12
C GLY A 137 -0.06 7.14 -6.04
N ASN A 138 -1.10 6.70 -5.34
CA ASN A 138 -1.47 5.28 -5.29
C ASN A 138 -2.76 5.04 -6.08
N VAL A 139 -2.78 3.98 -6.89
CA VAL A 139 -4.00 3.55 -7.60
C VAL A 139 -4.43 2.22 -7.01
N ILE A 140 -5.67 2.15 -6.53
CA ILE A 140 -6.26 0.94 -5.95
C ILE A 140 -7.46 0.57 -6.81
N MET A 141 -7.54 -0.68 -7.24
CA MET A 141 -8.63 -1.22 -8.05
C MET A 141 -9.34 -2.34 -7.28
N LEU A 142 -10.65 -2.18 -7.10
CA LEU A 142 -11.56 -3.27 -6.77
C LEU A 142 -12.08 -3.89 -8.06
N ASP A 143 -12.36 -5.20 -8.05
CA ASP A 143 -12.79 -5.90 -9.26
C ASP A 143 -13.99 -6.80 -8.98
N HIS A 144 -14.77 -7.04 -10.02
CA HIS A 144 -16.00 -7.83 -9.96
C HIS A 144 -16.08 -8.79 -11.14
N ARG A 145 -17.00 -9.75 -11.08
CA ARG A 145 -17.25 -10.67 -12.19
C ARG A 145 -18.73 -10.87 -12.41
N GLN A 146 -19.22 -10.35 -13.53
CA GLN A 146 -20.56 -10.59 -14.01
C GLN A 146 -20.57 -10.75 -15.54
N ASP A 147 -20.97 -9.72 -16.28
CA ASP A 147 -21.05 -9.75 -17.75
C ASP A 147 -19.67 -9.68 -18.41
N ILE A 148 -18.71 -9.03 -17.73
CA ILE A 148 -17.30 -9.04 -18.07
C ILE A 148 -16.55 -9.67 -16.90
N ASP A 149 -15.66 -10.60 -17.23
CA ASP A 149 -14.76 -11.18 -16.24
C ASP A 149 -13.68 -10.15 -15.89
N ALA A 150 -13.70 -9.63 -14.65
CA ALA A 150 -12.64 -8.78 -14.10
C ALA A 150 -12.35 -7.50 -14.93
N PRO A 151 -13.33 -6.59 -15.14
CA PRO A 151 -13.12 -5.37 -15.91
C PRO A 151 -12.02 -4.46 -15.34
N GLY A 152 -11.78 -4.48 -14.03
CA GLY A 152 -10.67 -3.77 -13.40
C GLY A 152 -9.31 -4.27 -13.89
N ALA A 153 -9.14 -5.60 -13.97
CA ALA A 153 -7.97 -6.21 -14.56
C ALA A 153 -7.78 -5.85 -16.05
N HIS A 154 -8.87 -5.83 -16.82
CA HIS A 154 -8.83 -5.36 -18.21
C HIS A 154 -8.36 -3.90 -18.31
N LEU A 155 -8.86 -3.01 -17.46
CA LEU A 155 -8.43 -1.61 -17.43
C LEU A 155 -6.93 -1.48 -17.09
N TYR A 156 -6.42 -2.26 -16.14
CA TYR A 156 -4.99 -2.29 -15.82
C TYR A 156 -4.12 -2.80 -16.97
N ASN A 157 -4.56 -3.85 -17.66
CA ASN A 157 -3.90 -4.36 -18.88
C ASN A 157 -3.84 -3.28 -19.98
N GLU A 158 -4.96 -2.61 -20.27
CA GLU A 158 -5.03 -1.61 -21.34
C GLU A 158 -4.30 -0.30 -20.98
N THR A 159 -4.20 0.04 -19.70
CA THR A 159 -3.41 1.19 -19.24
C THR A 159 -1.92 0.90 -19.15
N GLY A 160 -1.52 -0.38 -19.09
CA GLY A 160 -0.14 -0.82 -18.92
C GLY A 160 0.39 -0.67 -17.49
N LEU A 161 -0.50 -0.45 -16.50
CA LEU A 161 -0.09 -0.35 -15.10
C LEU A 161 0.32 -1.73 -14.54
N LEU A 162 -0.51 -2.74 -14.80
CA LEU A 162 -0.30 -4.14 -14.43
C LEU A 162 -0.64 -5.04 -15.62
N SER A 163 0.06 -6.16 -15.75
CA SER A 163 -0.22 -7.17 -16.79
C SER A 163 -0.80 -8.45 -16.20
N PHE A 164 -1.99 -8.82 -16.67
CA PHE A 164 -2.67 -10.07 -16.34
C PHE A 164 -2.83 -10.93 -17.58
N THR A 165 -2.52 -12.22 -17.46
CA THR A 165 -2.51 -13.16 -18.59
C THR A 165 -3.75 -14.05 -18.67
N GLY A 166 -4.55 -14.08 -17.61
CA GLY A 166 -5.75 -14.90 -17.53
C GLY A 166 -6.51 -14.63 -16.24
N ILE A 167 -7.81 -14.93 -16.24
CA ILE A 167 -8.66 -14.90 -15.05
C ILE A 167 -8.73 -16.32 -14.50
N GLY A 168 -8.52 -16.44 -13.18
CA GLY A 168 -8.56 -17.69 -12.44
C GLY A 168 -9.96 -18.01 -11.93
N ASP A 169 -10.02 -18.54 -10.71
CA ASP A 169 -11.25 -18.94 -10.05
C ASP A 169 -12.08 -17.73 -9.60
N TYR A 170 -13.40 -17.95 -9.48
CA TYR A 170 -14.36 -16.98 -8.97
C TYR A 170 -15.24 -17.60 -7.90
N ASN A 171 -15.44 -16.89 -6.79
CA ASN A 171 -16.30 -17.34 -5.69
C ASN A 171 -17.64 -16.56 -5.63
N PRO A 172 -18.73 -17.09 -6.25
CA PRO A 172 -20.02 -16.41 -6.27
C PRO A 172 -20.87 -16.55 -4.99
N ILE A 173 -20.40 -17.30 -3.98
CA ILE A 173 -21.22 -17.63 -2.78
C ILE A 173 -20.53 -17.20 -1.48
N GLY A 174 -19.20 -17.04 -1.48
CA GLY A 174 -18.42 -16.89 -0.25
C GLY A 174 -18.22 -18.22 0.46
N SER A 175 -17.07 -18.41 1.12
CA SER A 175 -16.70 -19.60 1.92
C SER A 175 -16.45 -20.93 1.19
N LEU A 176 -16.43 -20.96 -0.14
CA LEU A 176 -16.15 -22.19 -0.91
C LEU A 176 -14.66 -22.42 -1.22
N SER A 177 -13.83 -21.37 -1.13
CA SER A 177 -12.38 -21.46 -1.34
C SER A 177 -11.60 -20.84 -0.19
N THR A 178 -10.31 -21.18 -0.11
CA THR A 178 -9.38 -20.65 0.89
C THR A 178 -8.43 -19.69 0.18
N ALA A 179 -8.26 -18.50 0.74
CA ALA A 179 -7.23 -17.56 0.34
C ALA A 179 -6.00 -17.74 1.25
N TYR A 180 -4.80 -17.65 0.70
CA TYR A 180 -3.54 -17.83 1.41
C TYR A 180 -2.70 -16.55 1.36
N LEU A 181 -2.20 -16.14 2.52
CA LEU A 181 -1.21 -15.08 2.61
C LEU A 181 0.16 -15.64 2.19
N VAL A 182 0.65 -15.23 1.03
CA VAL A 182 1.93 -15.70 0.48
C VAL A 182 3.07 -14.70 0.63
N ASN A 183 2.77 -13.44 0.93
CA ASN A 183 3.78 -12.43 1.26
C ASN A 183 3.41 -11.63 2.51
N SER A 184 3.73 -12.19 3.67
CA SER A 184 3.53 -11.54 4.98
C SER A 184 4.46 -10.37 5.27
N SER A 185 5.51 -10.18 4.47
CA SER A 185 6.44 -9.04 4.58
C SER A 185 5.93 -7.81 3.84
N ASN A 186 4.92 -7.97 2.98
CA ASN A 186 4.27 -6.90 2.25
C ASN A 186 3.27 -6.14 3.15
N ALA A 187 3.15 -4.82 2.96
CA ALA A 187 2.22 -3.97 3.70
C ALA A 187 0.76 -4.41 3.56
N LEU A 188 0.33 -4.87 2.38
CA LEU A 188 -1.03 -5.34 2.16
C LEU A 188 -1.38 -6.57 3.02
N GLY A 189 -0.38 -7.40 3.34
CA GLY A 189 -0.54 -8.63 4.11
C GLY A 189 -0.51 -8.46 5.63
N GLN A 190 -0.22 -7.26 6.14
CA GLN A 190 -0.05 -7.04 7.58
C GLN A 190 -1.37 -7.26 8.34
N GLY A 191 -1.30 -8.05 9.41
CA GLY A 191 -2.45 -8.37 10.26
C GLY A 191 -3.36 -9.48 9.74
N LEU A 192 -3.04 -10.09 8.60
CA LEU A 192 -3.78 -11.23 8.07
C LEU A 192 -3.33 -12.55 8.70
N PRO A 193 -4.25 -13.53 8.87
CA PRO A 193 -3.86 -14.90 9.14
C PRO A 193 -3.16 -15.52 7.92
N ALA A 194 -2.44 -16.62 8.12
CA ALA A 194 -1.76 -17.35 7.03
C ALA A 194 -2.73 -17.84 5.94
N SER A 195 -3.99 -18.09 6.30
CA SER A 195 -5.07 -18.40 5.38
C SER A 195 -6.42 -17.99 5.96
N PHE A 196 -7.40 -17.69 5.11
CA PHE A 196 -8.75 -17.32 5.51
C PHE A 196 -9.78 -17.78 4.46
N ALA A 197 -11.06 -17.79 4.85
CA ALA A 197 -12.13 -18.11 3.91
C ALA A 197 -12.31 -16.96 2.90
N SER A 198 -12.38 -17.29 1.62
CA SER A 198 -12.66 -16.28 0.58
C SER A 198 -14.07 -15.72 0.73
N SER A 199 -14.25 -14.45 0.36
CA SER A 199 -15.57 -13.80 0.33
C SER A 199 -16.33 -14.13 -0.95
N ASN A 200 -17.62 -13.78 -0.94
CA ASN A 200 -18.36 -13.62 -2.18
C ASN A 200 -17.70 -12.50 -3.02
N GLY A 201 -17.75 -12.62 -4.34
CA GLY A 201 -17.17 -11.65 -5.27
C GLY A 201 -15.67 -11.83 -5.51
N MET A 202 -15.01 -12.76 -4.79
CA MET A 202 -13.56 -12.91 -4.88
C MET A 202 -13.14 -13.59 -6.19
N ILE A 203 -12.15 -13.01 -6.86
CA ILE A 203 -11.60 -13.42 -8.15
C ILE A 203 -10.09 -13.59 -8.00
N SER A 204 -9.55 -14.70 -8.48
CA SER A 204 -8.11 -14.84 -8.68
C SER A 204 -7.72 -14.56 -10.13
N ILE A 205 -6.46 -14.19 -10.33
CA ILE A 205 -5.93 -13.72 -11.60
C ILE A 205 -4.49 -14.19 -11.81
N GLN A 206 -4.15 -14.50 -13.05
CA GLN A 206 -2.82 -14.91 -13.44
C GLN A 206 -1.96 -13.69 -13.76
N THR A 207 -0.83 -13.56 -13.08
CA THR A 207 0.15 -12.52 -13.37
C THR A 207 1.56 -12.94 -12.97
N THR A 208 2.53 -12.29 -13.62
CA THR A 208 3.94 -12.26 -13.20
C THR A 208 4.44 -10.83 -13.03
N ASP A 209 3.56 -9.84 -13.22
CA ASP A 209 3.87 -8.43 -13.14
C ASP A 209 3.40 -7.89 -11.78
N GLY A 210 4.34 -7.73 -10.85
CA GLY A 210 4.06 -7.31 -9.48
C GLY A 210 4.25 -8.42 -8.45
N ILE A 211 3.91 -8.09 -7.22
CA ILE A 211 4.08 -8.89 -6.02
C ILE A 211 2.72 -9.45 -5.62
N THR A 212 2.55 -10.76 -5.75
CA THR A 212 1.39 -11.46 -5.19
C THR A 212 1.48 -11.46 -3.67
N VAL A 213 0.45 -10.96 -3.01
CA VAL A 213 0.35 -10.91 -1.54
C VAL A 213 -0.56 -12.00 -1.01
N VAL A 214 -1.70 -12.18 -1.68
CA VAL A 214 -2.67 -13.23 -1.38
C VAL A 214 -3.00 -13.98 -2.66
N ASP A 215 -3.08 -15.30 -2.60
CA ASP A 215 -3.52 -16.18 -3.70
C ASP A 215 -4.60 -17.18 -3.25
N ASP A 216 -5.17 -17.94 -4.19
CA ASP A 216 -6.12 -19.03 -3.93
C ASP A 216 -5.44 -20.42 -3.83
N GLY A 217 -4.10 -20.45 -3.76
CA GLY A 217 -3.26 -21.64 -3.90
C GLY A 217 -2.74 -21.89 -5.31
N ALA A 218 -3.17 -21.11 -6.31
CA ALA A 218 -2.69 -21.16 -7.68
C ALA A 218 -2.49 -19.75 -8.28
N ASP A 219 -3.53 -18.93 -8.26
CA ASP A 219 -3.62 -17.63 -8.93
C ASP A 219 -3.80 -16.49 -7.91
N ALA A 220 -3.30 -15.30 -8.26
CA ALA A 220 -3.23 -14.16 -7.34
C ALA A 220 -4.61 -13.54 -7.09
N ILE A 221 -4.95 -13.21 -5.85
CA ILE A 221 -6.14 -12.43 -5.50
C ILE A 221 -5.78 -10.97 -5.22
N VAL A 222 -4.63 -10.75 -4.58
CA VAL A 222 -4.13 -9.41 -4.22
C VAL A 222 -2.74 -9.24 -4.80
N VAL A 223 -2.57 -8.19 -5.61
CA VAL A 223 -1.29 -7.87 -6.26
C VAL A 223 -0.91 -6.42 -5.98
N GLN A 224 0.33 -6.20 -5.59
CA GLN A 224 0.94 -4.87 -5.53
C GLN A 224 2.04 -4.76 -6.56
N LYS A 225 2.08 -3.67 -7.31
CA LYS A 225 3.26 -3.25 -8.07
C LYS A 225 3.72 -1.88 -7.61
N ILE A 226 5.00 -1.78 -7.32
CA ILE A 226 5.64 -0.50 -7.05
C ILE A 226 6.08 0.08 -8.38
N MET A 227 5.79 1.36 -8.61
CA MET A 227 6.17 2.05 -9.84
C MET A 227 6.55 3.50 -9.52
N GLY A 228 7.82 3.84 -9.77
CA GLY A 228 8.35 5.12 -9.32
C GLY A 228 8.13 5.26 -7.81
N ARG A 229 7.54 6.38 -7.38
CA ARG A 229 7.31 6.66 -5.95
C ARG A 229 5.97 6.15 -5.41
N GLY A 230 5.13 5.56 -6.25
CA GLY A 230 3.76 5.18 -5.92
C GLY A 230 3.50 3.70 -6.03
N ASN A 231 2.26 3.31 -5.78
CA ASN A 231 1.82 1.92 -5.75
C ASN A 231 0.59 1.72 -6.64
N ILE A 232 0.56 0.59 -7.33
CA ILE A 232 -0.59 0.07 -8.06
C ILE A 232 -1.05 -1.17 -7.32
N VAL A 233 -2.32 -1.20 -6.93
CA VAL A 233 -2.89 -2.30 -6.13
C VAL A 233 -4.11 -2.85 -6.84
N TYR A 234 -4.06 -4.14 -7.13
CA TYR A 234 -5.20 -4.92 -7.58
C TYR A 234 -5.78 -5.72 -6.43
N LEU A 235 -7.09 -5.57 -6.22
CA LEU A 235 -7.88 -6.31 -5.24
C LEU A 235 -8.99 -7.05 -6.00
N GLY A 236 -8.86 -8.38 -6.12
CA GLY A 236 -9.85 -9.22 -6.79
C GLY A 236 -11.11 -9.45 -5.96
N PHE A 237 -11.76 -8.38 -5.50
CA PHE A 237 -13.05 -8.41 -4.80
C PHE A 237 -13.76 -7.06 -4.94
N ASP A 238 -15.09 -7.09 -4.85
CA ASP A 238 -16.01 -5.98 -5.19
C ASP A 238 -16.69 -5.34 -3.98
N TYR A 239 -16.41 -5.83 -2.77
CA TYR A 239 -17.07 -5.38 -1.53
C TYR A 239 -18.57 -5.69 -1.42
N TYR A 240 -19.11 -6.65 -2.20
CA TYR A 240 -20.46 -7.17 -1.98
C TYR A 240 -20.64 -7.73 -0.56
N ALA A 241 -19.61 -8.42 -0.06
CA ALA A 241 -19.55 -8.93 1.31
C ALA A 241 -18.27 -8.51 2.02
N ALA A 242 -18.38 -7.57 2.96
CA ALA A 242 -17.27 -7.16 3.82
C ALA A 242 -16.91 -8.27 4.82
N THR A 243 -15.61 -8.57 4.92
CA THR A 243 -15.03 -9.49 5.92
C THR A 243 -13.85 -8.80 6.61
N THR A 244 -13.46 -9.28 7.79
CA THR A 244 -12.36 -8.67 8.55
C THR A 244 -11.06 -8.67 7.75
N GLU A 245 -10.80 -9.73 7.00
CA GLU A 245 -9.60 -9.90 6.20
C GLU A 245 -9.58 -8.98 4.99
N ILE A 246 -10.70 -8.85 4.27
CA ILE A 246 -10.83 -7.93 3.13
C ILE A 246 -10.70 -6.48 3.57
N ASP A 247 -11.31 -6.12 4.71
CA ASP A 247 -11.16 -4.80 5.31
C ASP A 247 -9.72 -4.50 5.73
N THR A 248 -9.03 -5.52 6.23
CA THR A 248 -7.62 -5.39 6.60
C THR A 248 -6.76 -5.14 5.35
N ILE A 249 -6.96 -5.92 4.28
CA ILE A 249 -6.25 -5.75 3.00
C ILE A 249 -6.51 -4.35 2.41
N PHE A 250 -7.78 -3.95 2.29
CA PHE A 250 -8.16 -2.67 1.71
C PHE A 250 -7.67 -1.50 2.56
N GLY A 251 -7.80 -1.59 3.88
CA GLY A 251 -7.28 -0.58 4.80
C GLY A 251 -5.76 -0.44 4.69
N ASN A 252 -5.02 -1.55 4.53
CA ASN A 252 -3.58 -1.54 4.27
C ASN A 252 -3.25 -0.89 2.92
N ALA A 253 -4.02 -1.15 1.87
CA ALA A 253 -3.84 -0.52 0.56
C ALA A 253 -3.98 1.00 0.65
N ILE A 254 -4.97 1.50 1.38
CA ILE A 254 -5.13 2.95 1.57
C ILE A 254 -3.96 3.52 2.36
N ARG A 255 -3.40 2.79 3.35
CA ARG A 255 -2.25 3.24 4.14
C ARG A 255 -0.95 3.40 3.35
N LEU A 256 -0.86 2.90 2.11
CA LEU A 256 0.35 3.02 1.27
C LEU A 256 0.74 4.47 0.96
N HIS A 257 -0.14 5.46 1.14
CA HIS A 257 0.23 6.88 1.06
C HIS A 257 1.18 7.33 2.20
N ARG A 258 1.37 6.47 3.21
CA ARG A 258 2.25 6.61 4.37
C ARG A 258 3.03 5.31 4.58
N HIS A 259 3.97 5.01 3.70
CA HIS A 259 4.65 3.71 3.64
C HIS A 259 5.99 3.70 4.39
N ILE A 260 6.11 2.83 5.37
CA ILE A 260 7.35 2.57 6.10
C ILE A 260 7.91 1.22 5.65
N VAL A 261 9.20 1.19 5.32
CA VAL A 261 9.91 -0.04 4.95
C VAL A 261 10.98 -0.33 5.99
N PHE A 262 10.91 -1.52 6.60
CA PHE A 262 11.96 -2.05 7.45
C PHE A 262 12.96 -2.81 6.58
N ASP A 263 14.18 -2.29 6.48
CA ASP A 263 15.23 -2.94 5.74
C ASP A 263 16.01 -3.91 6.63
N GLY A 264 15.96 -5.16 6.21
CA GLY A 264 16.66 -6.29 6.81
C GLY A 264 17.57 -7.03 5.83
N SER A 265 17.94 -6.38 4.71
CA SER A 265 18.67 -7.02 3.61
C SER A 265 20.15 -7.31 3.88
N HIS A 266 20.79 -6.61 4.82
CA HIS A 266 22.23 -6.78 5.15
C HIS A 266 22.50 -7.53 6.46
N GLY A 267 21.65 -8.50 6.80
CA GLY A 267 21.85 -9.40 7.94
C GLY A 267 21.09 -8.99 9.22
N GLN A 268 20.22 -9.88 9.67
CA GLN A 268 19.20 -9.63 10.71
C GLN A 268 19.77 -9.55 12.13
N PRO A 269 19.15 -8.72 12.98
CA PRO A 269 18.68 -9.30 14.24
C PRO A 269 17.27 -8.86 14.66
N MET A 270 16.51 -8.10 13.86
CA MET A 270 15.18 -7.62 14.26
C MET A 270 14.15 -7.77 13.14
N VAL A 271 13.35 -8.84 13.23
CA VAL A 271 12.26 -9.16 12.31
C VAL A 271 11.00 -8.45 12.78
N LEU A 272 10.31 -7.78 11.84
CA LEU A 272 9.06 -7.07 12.11
C LEU A 272 8.00 -7.96 12.79
N ALA A 273 7.86 -9.20 12.31
CA ALA A 273 6.89 -10.17 12.82
C ALA A 273 7.20 -10.72 14.23
N SER A 274 8.43 -10.56 14.75
CA SER A 274 8.82 -11.07 16.06
C SER A 274 9.40 -9.99 16.98
N GLU A 275 10.62 -9.50 16.72
CA GLU A 275 11.30 -8.59 17.64
C GLU A 275 10.72 -7.18 17.63
N LEU A 276 10.09 -6.78 16.53
CA LEU A 276 9.50 -5.45 16.34
C LEU A 276 7.97 -5.46 16.27
N ALA A 277 7.33 -6.58 16.63
CA ALA A 277 5.89 -6.78 16.43
C ALA A 277 5.04 -5.69 17.10
N SER A 278 5.35 -5.31 18.34
CA SER A 278 4.64 -4.22 19.03
C SER A 278 4.85 -2.86 18.37
N PHE A 279 6.06 -2.56 17.90
CA PHE A 279 6.33 -1.31 17.20
C PHE A 279 5.63 -1.26 15.84
N GLY A 280 5.65 -2.37 15.08
CA GLY A 280 4.89 -2.50 13.85
C GLY A 280 3.39 -2.32 14.07
N ALA A 281 2.83 -2.93 15.11
CA ALA A 281 1.43 -2.77 15.50
C ALA A 281 1.09 -1.31 15.87
N ASP A 282 1.99 -0.60 16.56
CA ASP A 282 1.83 0.83 16.85
C ASP A 282 1.84 1.66 15.56
N LEU A 283 2.71 1.37 14.60
CA LEU A 283 2.75 2.07 13.30
C LEU A 283 1.45 1.86 12.51
N ILE A 284 0.92 0.63 12.47
CA ILE A 284 -0.36 0.31 11.84
C ILE A 284 -1.52 1.04 12.54
N THR A 285 -1.52 1.06 13.88
CA THR A 285 -2.48 1.83 14.68
C THR A 285 -2.42 3.33 14.37
N ASN A 286 -1.23 3.84 14.04
CA ASN A 286 -1.00 5.20 13.59
C ASN A 286 -1.15 5.40 12.07
N ARG A 287 -1.76 4.42 11.39
CA ARG A 287 -2.17 4.45 9.97
C ARG A 287 -1.00 4.54 8.98
N PHE A 288 0.11 3.90 9.31
CA PHE A 288 1.18 3.65 8.35
C PHE A 288 0.98 2.28 7.70
N ALA A 289 1.31 2.19 6.41
CA ALA A 289 1.57 0.92 5.76
C ALA A 289 2.98 0.48 6.16
N VAL A 290 3.16 -0.80 6.50
CA VAL A 290 4.45 -1.30 6.97
C VAL A 290 4.86 -2.52 6.17
N SER A 291 5.98 -2.41 5.45
CA SER A 291 6.64 -3.55 4.80
C SER A 291 7.95 -3.87 5.48
N SER A 292 8.46 -5.07 5.21
CA SER A 292 9.86 -5.42 5.45
C SER A 292 10.48 -6.03 4.19
N ILE A 293 11.76 -5.75 3.95
CA ILE A 293 12.52 -6.32 2.84
C ILE A 293 13.69 -7.14 3.40
N SER A 294 13.91 -8.33 2.81
CA SER A 294 15.01 -9.24 3.17
C SER A 294 16.13 -9.26 2.13
N ALA A 295 15.93 -8.57 1.02
CA ALA A 295 16.90 -8.30 -0.04
C ALA A 295 16.80 -6.82 -0.39
N PHE A 296 17.93 -6.20 -0.74
CA PHE A 296 17.97 -4.78 -1.04
C PHE A 296 17.13 -4.54 -2.30
N ASP A 297 16.15 -3.66 -2.19
CA ASP A 297 15.18 -3.40 -3.25
C ASP A 297 15.00 -1.89 -3.41
N THR A 298 15.50 -1.38 -4.52
CA THR A 298 15.48 0.04 -4.87
C THR A 298 14.06 0.57 -5.06
N ASP A 299 13.13 -0.26 -5.50
CA ASP A 299 11.76 0.18 -5.78
C ASP A 299 11.04 0.48 -4.46
N TYR A 300 11.21 -0.40 -3.45
CA TYR A 300 10.73 -0.15 -2.10
C TYR A 300 11.33 1.13 -1.50
N LEU A 301 12.63 1.37 -1.72
CA LEU A 301 13.30 2.55 -1.20
C LEU A 301 12.82 3.85 -1.86
N ILE A 302 12.57 3.87 -3.18
CA ILE A 302 12.03 5.03 -3.89
C ILE A 302 10.59 5.33 -3.45
N ALA A 303 9.78 4.29 -3.27
CA ALA A 303 8.36 4.43 -2.95
C ALA A 303 8.08 4.65 -1.47
N CYS A 304 9.01 4.29 -0.57
CA CYS A 304 8.80 4.48 0.85
C CYS A 304 8.93 5.95 1.28
N ASP A 305 8.28 6.22 2.40
CA ASP A 305 8.31 7.50 3.08
C ASP A 305 9.34 7.56 4.18
N VAL A 306 9.55 6.41 4.82
CA VAL A 306 10.50 6.21 5.89
C VAL A 306 11.15 4.86 5.68
N LEU A 307 12.45 4.86 5.51
CA LEU A 307 13.28 3.68 5.62
C LEU A 307 13.70 3.50 7.07
N VAL A 308 13.48 2.30 7.60
CA VAL A 308 13.97 1.90 8.92
C VAL A 308 15.08 0.89 8.72
N ILE A 309 16.32 1.35 8.87
CA ILE A 309 17.48 0.47 8.92
C ILE A 309 17.50 -0.18 10.31
N THR A 310 17.26 -1.48 10.35
CA THR A 310 17.10 -2.23 11.61
C THR A 310 18.41 -2.39 12.39
N ARG A 311 19.55 -2.01 11.82
CA ARG A 311 20.87 -2.08 12.46
C ARG A 311 21.84 -0.99 11.99
N ALA A 312 22.48 -0.31 12.93
CA ALA A 312 23.43 0.78 12.66
C ALA A 312 24.80 0.35 12.07
N VAL A 313 25.03 -0.96 11.90
CA VAL A 313 26.31 -1.52 11.38
C VAL A 313 26.07 -2.40 10.14
N SER A 314 24.98 -2.17 9.42
CA SER A 314 24.75 -2.83 8.13
C SER A 314 25.78 -2.33 7.12
N ASP A 315 26.54 -3.26 6.52
CA ASP A 315 27.54 -2.96 5.50
C ASP A 315 26.85 -2.76 4.14
N TYR A 316 26.17 -1.62 3.96
CA TYR A 316 25.70 -1.21 2.64
C TYR A 316 26.90 -0.94 1.73
N THR A 317 26.81 -1.38 0.47
CA THR A 317 27.76 -1.05 -0.57
C THR A 317 27.68 0.43 -0.91
N ALA A 318 28.74 1.01 -1.49
CA ALA A 318 28.74 2.42 -1.91
C ALA A 318 27.55 2.76 -2.82
N THR A 319 27.18 1.86 -3.75
CA THR A 319 26.02 2.04 -4.63
C THR A 319 24.69 2.08 -3.87
N GLU A 320 24.55 1.28 -2.81
CA GLU A 320 23.35 1.27 -1.99
C GLU A 320 23.28 2.52 -1.08
N VAL A 321 24.42 2.97 -0.57
CA VAL A 321 24.51 4.23 0.21
C VAL A 321 24.15 5.44 -0.65
N ASP A 322 24.58 5.49 -1.92
CA ASP A 322 24.23 6.59 -2.83
C ASP A 322 22.71 6.69 -3.08
N PHE A 323 21.96 5.64 -2.75
CA PHE A 323 20.52 5.56 -2.94
C PHE A 323 19.71 5.99 -1.71
N VAL A 324 20.24 5.75 -0.52
CA VAL A 324 19.61 6.03 0.79
C VAL A 324 19.77 7.51 1.16
#